data_AF-A0A3D1B979-F1
#
_entry.id   AF-A0A3D1B979-F1
#
_cell.length_a   1.000
_cell.length_b   1.000
_cell.length_c   1.000
_cell.angle_alpha   90.00
_cell.angle_beta   90.00
_cell.angle_gamma   90.00
#
_symmetry.space_group_name_H-M   'P 1'
#
loop_
_entity.id
_entity.type
_entity.pdbx_description
1 polymer ?
#
loop_
_entity_poly.entity_id
_entity_poly.type
_entity_poly.pdbx_seq_one_letter_code
_entity_poly.pdbx_strand_id
1 'polypeptide(L)' 'MSLRYLSLIVAVVLLAACSPVTQENFAKLQAGMSRAEVEKLLGKPGECAGALGMSSCTW' A
#
# COMPACT_ATOMS: atom_id res chain seq x y z
N MET A 1 -2.82 -7.47 -35.16
CA MET A 1 -3.20 -6.34 -34.29
C MET A 1 -3.63 -6.78 -32.89
N SER A 2 -3.46 -8.04 -32.44
CA SER A 2 -3.83 -8.46 -31.07
C SER A 2 -2.65 -8.53 -30.09
N LEU A 3 -1.45 -8.88 -30.56
CA LEU A 3 -0.27 -9.08 -29.68
C LEU A 3 0.19 -7.78 -28.98
N ARG A 4 0.11 -6.63 -29.68
CA ARG A 4 0.46 -5.32 -29.11
C ARG A 4 -0.48 -4.89 -27.98
N TYR A 5 -1.77 -5.18 -28.11
CA TYR A 5 -2.76 -4.87 -27.06
C TYR A 5 -2.62 -5.83 -25.89
N LEU A 6 -2.27 -7.09 -26.15
CA LEU A 6 -2.02 -8.08 -25.09
C LEU A 6 -0.82 -7.67 -24.22
N SER A 7 0.27 -7.19 -24.84
CA SER A 7 1.42 -6.63 -24.10
C SER A 7 1.06 -5.39 -23.27
N LEU A 8 0.22 -4.50 -23.80
CA LEU A 8 -0.25 -3.32 -23.07
C LEU A 8 -1.11 -3.69 -21.86
N ILE A 9 -2.02 -4.65 -22.02
CA ILE A 9 -2.88 -5.12 -20.92
C ILE A 9 -2.03 -5.77 -19.82
N VAL A 10 -1.07 -6.63 -20.18
CA VAL A 10 -0.16 -7.25 -19.20
C VAL A 10 0.66 -6.20 -18.46
N ALA A 11 1.18 -5.18 -19.15
CA ALA A 11 1.92 -4.09 -18.52
C ALA A 11 1.05 -3.30 -17.52
N VAL A 12 -0.20 -2.99 -17.88
CA VAL A 12 -1.14 -2.28 -17.01
C VAL A 12 -1.50 -3.11 -15.76
N VAL A 13 -1.72 -4.42 -15.91
CA VAL A 13 -2.02 -5.31 -14.79
C VAL A 13 -0.85 -5.42 -13.81
N LEU A 14 0.39 -5.51 -14.33
CA LEU A 14 1.60 -5.55 -13.50
C LEU A 14 1.82 -4.24 -12.72
N LEU A 15 1.48 -3.10 -13.31
CA LEU A 15 1.55 -1.79 -12.64
C LEU A 15 0.49 -1.64 -11.54
N ALA A 16 -0.71 -2.21 -11.74
CA ALA A 16 -1.78 -2.19 -10.74
C ALA A 16 -1.51 -3.13 -9.54
N ALA A 17 -0.68 -4.17 -9.71
CA ALA A 17 -0.33 -5.11 -8.65
C ALA A 17 0.78 -4.58 -7.70
N CYS A 18 1.39 -3.44 -8.01
CA CYS A 18 2.45 -2.85 -7.21
C CYS A 18 1.87 -2.05 -6.03
N SER A 19 1.33 -2.75 -5.03
CA SER A 19 0.86 -2.14 -3.78
C SER A 19 1.99 -2.09 -2.75
N PRO A 20 2.17 -0.97 -2.02
CA PRO A 20 3.18 -0.86 -0.96
C PRO A 20 2.86 -1.76 0.25
N VAL A 21 1.59 -2.14 0.42
CA VAL A 21 1.11 -3.09 1.42
C VAL A 21 1.40 -4.53 0.94
N THR A 22 2.49 -5.10 1.44
CA THR A 22 2.91 -6.49 1.15
C THR A 22 3.15 -7.25 2.45
N GLN A 23 3.11 -8.59 2.40
CA GLN A 23 3.42 -9.44 3.55
C GLN A 23 4.83 -9.14 4.11
N GLU A 24 5.80 -8.85 3.24
CA GLU A 24 7.17 -8.54 3.67
C GLU A 24 7.25 -7.20 4.42
N ASN A 25 6.55 -6.17 3.95
CA ASN A 25 6.52 -4.87 4.62
C ASN A 25 5.69 -4.90 5.90
N PHE A 26 4.60 -5.67 5.92
CA PHE A 26 3.77 -5.85 7.10
C PHE A 26 4.51 -6.59 8.22
N ALA A 27 5.31 -7.61 7.89
CA ALA A 27 6.14 -8.35 8.86
C ALA A 27 7.20 -7.47 9.56
N LYS A 28 7.57 -6.33 8.96
CA LYS A 28 8.52 -5.37 9.56
C LYS A 28 7.87 -4.49 10.62
N LEU A 29 6.53 -4.45 10.70
CA LEU A 29 5.81 -3.62 11.66
C LEU A 29 6.03 -4.09 13.10
N GLN A 30 6.11 -3.13 14.00
CA GLN A 30 6.30 -3.37 15.43
C GLN A 30 5.35 -2.48 16.24
N ALA A 31 4.89 -3.00 17.36
CA ALA A 31 4.07 -2.23 18.29
C ALA A 31 4.87 -1.01 18.80
N GLY A 32 4.24 0.17 18.78
CA GLY A 32 4.88 1.43 19.19
C GLY A 32 5.56 2.21 18.07
N MET A 33 5.59 1.71 16.82
CA MET A 33 6.03 2.52 15.68
C MET A 33 5.21 3.80 15.54
N SER A 34 5.89 4.88 15.17
CA SER A 34 5.21 6.12 14.78
C SER A 34 4.51 5.94 13.43
N ARG A 35 3.44 6.71 13.19
CA ARG A 35 2.73 6.72 11.91
C ARG A 35 3.66 6.95 10.72
N ALA A 36 4.66 7.82 10.86
CA ALA A 36 5.61 8.11 9.78
C ALA A 36 6.46 6.89 9.39
N GLU A 37 6.82 6.05 10.36
CA GLU A 37 7.56 4.80 10.11
C GLU A 37 6.68 3.76 9.41
N VAL A 38 5.42 3.65 9.83
CA VAL A 38 4.43 2.77 9.16
C VAL A 38 4.19 3.24 7.73
N GLU A 39 4.02 4.55 7.50
CA GLU A 39 3.82 5.09 6.15
C GLU A 39 5.05 4.93 5.25
N LYS A 40 6.26 4.90 5.83
CA LYS A 40 7.48 4.59 5.08
C LYS A 40 7.52 3.13 4.61
N LEU A 41 6.89 2.22 5.35
CA LEU A 41 6.85 0.78 5.04
C LEU A 41 5.66 0.40 4.15
N LEU A 42 4.47 0.89 4.49
CA LEU A 42 3.19 0.53 3.85
C LEU A 42 2.66 1.59 2.89
N GLY A 43 3.30 2.76 2.77
CA GLY A 43 2.79 3.88 1.99
C GLY A 43 1.70 4.67 2.73
N LYS A 44 1.03 5.57 2.02
CA LYS A 44 -0.04 6.39 2.60
C LYS A 44 -1.29 5.53 2.83
N PRO A 45 -1.97 5.66 3.98
CA PRO A 45 -3.22 4.97 4.24
C PRO A 45 -4.33 5.44 3.29
N GLY A 46 -5.22 4.53 2.90
CA GLY A 46 -6.39 4.85 2.08
C GLY A 46 -7.45 5.62 2.87
N GLU A 47 -7.68 5.24 4.12
CA GLU A 47 -8.62 5.92 5.01
C GLU A 47 -8.02 6.08 6.41
N CYS A 48 -8.30 7.21 7.06
CA CYS A 48 -7.98 7.41 8.47
C CYS A 48 -9.21 7.97 9.16
N ALA A 49 -9.69 7.25 10.18
CA ALA A 49 -10.70 7.70 11.10
C ALA A 49 -10.04 8.06 12.44
N GLY A 50 -10.56 9.06 13.15
CA GLY A 50 -10.01 9.42 14.44
C GLY A 50 -10.82 10.47 15.18
N ALA A 51 -10.90 10.30 16.49
CA ALA A 51 -11.33 11.32 17.43
C ALA A 51 -10.11 11.78 18.23
N LEU A 52 -10.11 13.04 18.68
CA LEU A 52 -8.99 13.72 19.35
C LEU A 52 -8.20 12.77 20.28
N GLY A 53 -6.95 12.45 19.90
CA GLY A 53 -6.02 11.61 20.66
C GLY A 53 -5.82 10.17 20.15
N MET A 54 -6.66 9.68 19.23
CA MET A 54 -6.52 8.34 18.64
C MET A 54 -6.80 8.41 17.13
N SER A 55 -5.89 7.88 16.31
CA SER A 55 -6.10 7.74 14.86
C SER A 55 -6.02 6.27 14.48
N SER A 56 -7.09 5.73 13.90
CA SER A 56 -7.11 4.42 13.26
C SER A 56 -7.06 4.63 11.75
N CYS A 57 -5.97 4.16 11.13
CA CYS A 57 -5.77 4.24 9.69
C CYS A 57 -5.86 2.84 9.08
N THR A 58 -6.41 2.77 7.88
CA THR A 58 -6.54 1.56 7.06
C THR A 58 -5.69 1.78 5.81
N TRP A 59 -4.75 0.87 5.57
CA TRP A 59 -3.80 0.91 4.47
C TRP A 59 -4.23 -0.02 3.34
#